data_AF-A0A1S2R410-F1
#
_entry.id   AF-A0A1S2R410-F1
#
_cell.length_a   1.000
_cell.length_b   1.000
_cell.length_c   1.000
_cell.angle_alpha   90.00
_cell.angle_beta   90.00
_cell.angle_gamma   90.00
#
_symmetry.space_group_name_H-M   'P 1'
#
loop_
_entity.id
_entity.type
_entity.pdbx_description
1 polymer ?
#
loop_
_entity_poly.entity_id
_entity_poly.type
_entity_poly.pdbx_seq_one_letter_code
_entity_poly.pdbx_strand_id
1 'polypeptide(L)' 'MEKTLYSLVNFGNTTAATIPLTLDLGIRERKVKNGDRVLLYGFGAGLVHAEQLLEINFDEQINAPTLL' A
#
# COMPACT_ATOMS: atom_id res chain seq x y z
N MET A 1 -7.92 13.48 1.67
CA MET A 1 -6.67 13.50 0.87
C MET A 1 -5.42 13.45 1.72
N GLU A 2 -5.36 14.10 2.88
CA GLU A 2 -4.15 14.10 3.73
C GLU A 2 -3.62 12.71 4.12
N LYS A 3 -4.51 11.72 4.28
CA LYS A 3 -4.17 10.33 4.62
C LYS A 3 -4.07 9.39 3.40
N THR A 4 -4.14 9.95 2.19
CA THR A 4 -4.05 9.16 0.95
C THR A 4 -2.58 8.95 0.62
N LEU A 5 -2.16 7.68 0.55
CA LEU A 5 -0.83 7.31 0.08
C LEU A 5 -0.78 7.39 -1.46
N TYR A 6 0.39 7.71 -2.01
CA TYR A 6 0.60 7.74 -3.45
C TYR A 6 2.01 7.26 -3.79
N SER A 7 2.14 6.50 -4.87
CA SER A 7 3.43 6.08 -5.43
C SER A 7 3.58 6.45 -6.91
N LEU A 8 2.58 7.18 -7.47
CA LEU A 8 2.53 7.51 -8.89
C LEU A 8 3.79 8.27 -9.35
N VAL A 9 4.31 9.16 -8.50
CA VAL A 9 5.53 9.95 -8.77
C VAL A 9 6.76 9.04 -8.93
N ASN A 10 6.80 7.92 -8.22
CA ASN A 10 7.94 7.01 -8.20
C ASN A 10 7.83 5.90 -9.26
N PHE A 11 6.62 5.39 -9.51
CA PHE A 11 6.43 4.15 -10.29
C PHE A 11 5.42 4.27 -11.44
N GLY A 12 4.69 5.38 -11.56
CA GLY A 12 3.58 5.49 -12.51
C GLY A 12 2.41 4.55 -12.17
N ASN A 13 1.51 4.35 -13.14
CA ASN A 13 0.39 3.40 -13.01
C ASN A 13 0.89 1.99 -13.35
N THR A 14 1.00 1.14 -12.33
CA THR A 14 1.53 -0.23 -12.45
C THR A 14 0.43 -1.28 -12.32
N THR A 15 -0.80 -0.92 -12.72
CA THR A 15 -1.99 -1.78 -12.62
C THR A 15 -2.14 -2.35 -11.20
N ALA A 16 -2.37 -3.66 -11.05
CA ALA A 16 -2.50 -4.37 -9.78
C ALA A 16 -1.34 -4.12 -8.79
N ALA A 17 -0.12 -3.82 -9.26
CA ALA A 17 1.02 -3.56 -8.37
C ALA A 17 0.95 -2.18 -7.67
N THR A 18 0.06 -1.29 -8.11
CA THR A 18 -0.05 0.07 -7.55
C THR A 18 -0.35 0.07 -6.05
N ILE A 19 -1.30 -0.78 -5.61
CA ILE A 19 -1.69 -0.88 -4.20
C ILE A 19 -0.54 -1.40 -3.32
N PRO A 20 0.08 -2.58 -3.60
CA PRO A 20 1.17 -3.08 -2.76
C PRO A 20 2.41 -2.18 -2.81
N LEU A 21 2.77 -1.58 -3.95
CA LEU A 21 3.89 -0.61 -4.03
C LEU A 21 3.63 0.64 -3.20
N THR A 22 2.40 1.16 -3.24
CA THR A 22 2.01 2.33 -2.44
C THR A 22 2.02 2.00 -0.95
N LEU A 23 1.55 0.81 -0.57
CA LEU A 23 1.55 0.35 0.81
C LEU A 23 2.98 0.15 1.33
N ASP A 24 3.86 -0.53 0.58
CA ASP A 24 5.27 -0.71 0.91
C ASP A 24 5.97 0.64 1.11
N LEU A 25 5.78 1.59 0.20
CA LEU A 25 6.34 2.93 0.33
C LEU A 25 5.81 3.64 1.59
N GLY A 26 4.50 3.56 1.84
CA GLY A 26 3.88 4.13 3.05
C GLY A 26 4.42 3.54 4.36
N ILE A 27 4.74 2.24 4.37
CA ILE A 27 5.38 1.57 5.51
C ILE A 27 6.82 2.07 5.68
N ARG A 28 7.63 2.08 4.61
CA ARG A 28 9.03 2.55 4.64
C ARG A 28 9.15 4.01 5.07
N GLU A 29 8.19 4.84 4.66
CA GLU A 29 8.09 6.25 5.05
C GLU A 29 7.43 6.48 6.42
N ARG A 30 7.08 5.42 7.14
CA ARG A 30 6.42 5.46 8.47
C ARG A 30 5.08 6.18 8.48
N LYS A 31 4.41 6.28 7.33
CA LYS A 31 3.05 6.80 7.18
C LYS A 31 2.00 5.77 7.57
N VAL A 32 2.31 4.48 7.38
CA VAL A 32 1.52 3.34 7.84
C VAL A 32 2.24 2.69 9.01
N LYS A 33 1.51 2.41 10.09
CA LYS A 33 2.04 1.83 11.32
C LYS A 33 1.28 0.55 11.66
N ASN A 34 1.92 -0.28 12.48
CA ASN A 34 1.26 -1.47 13.05
C ASN A 34 0.01 -1.05 13.84
N GLY A 35 -1.10 -1.76 13.64
CA GLY A 35 -2.40 -1.47 14.22
C GLY A 35 -3.22 -0.41 13.47
N ASP A 36 -2.69 0.20 12.40
CA ASP A 36 -3.48 1.16 11.60
C ASP A 36 -4.60 0.44 10.84
N ARG A 37 -5.77 1.08 10.77
CA ARG A 37 -6.83 0.67 9.84
C ARG A 37 -6.58 1.29 8.47
N VAL A 38 -6.49 0.46 7.45
CA VAL A 38 -6.27 0.88 6.07
C VAL A 38 -7.46 0.48 5.19
N LEU A 39 -7.85 1.41 4.32
CA LEU A 39 -8.80 1.15 3.25
C LEU A 39 -8.00 0.93 1.96
N LEU A 40 -8.10 -0.27 1.41
CA LEU A 40 -7.62 -0.58 0.06
C LEU A 40 -8.79 -0.41 -0.90
N TYR A 41 -8.57 0.29 -2.00
CA TYR A 41 -9.56 0.49 -3.05
C TYR A 41 -8.88 0.35 -4.41
N GLY A 42 -9.37 -0.58 -5.22
CA GLY A 42 -8.87 -0.83 -6.57
C GLY A 42 -10.00 -0.77 -7.59
N PHE A 43 -9.66 -0.31 -8.79
CA PHE A 43 -10.55 -0.34 -9.95
C PHE A 43 -9.75 -0.65 -11.22
N GLY A 44 -10.41 -1.19 -12.24
CA GLY A 44 -9.75 -1.60 -13.47
C GLY A 44 -10.66 -1.78 -14.67
N ALA A 45 -10.09 -2.28 -15.76
CA ALA A 45 -10.81 -2.57 -16.99
C ALA A 45 -12.00 -3.52 -16.72
N GLY A 46 -13.09 -3.33 -17.47
CA GLY A 46 -14.33 -4.09 -17.28
C GLY A 46 -15.25 -3.55 -16.18
N LEU A 47 -15.04 -2.31 -15.71
CA LEU A 47 -15.82 -1.69 -14.63
C LEU A 47 -15.81 -2.56 -13.35
N VAL A 48 -14.66 -3.16 -13.07
CA VAL A 48 -14.43 -3.96 -11.87
C VAL A 48 -13.83 -3.06 -10.80
N HIS A 49 -14.42 -3.10 -9.61
CA HIS A 49 -14.02 -2.34 -8.44
C HIS A 49 -14.06 -3.27 -7.23
N ALA A 50 -13.16 -3.07 -6.29
CA ALA A 50 -13.16 -3.78 -5.03
C ALA A 50 -12.54 -2.93 -3.92
N GLU A 51 -13.09 -3.08 -2.72
CA GLU A 51 -12.59 -2.45 -1.51
C GLU A 51 -12.40 -3.45 -0.37
N GLN A 52 -11.44 -3.15 0.49
CA GLN A 52 -11.22 -3.90 1.72
C GLN A 52 -10.75 -2.95 2.83
N LEU A 53 -11.47 -2.95 3.95
CA LEU A 53 -11.03 -2.32 5.19
C LEU A 53 -10.41 -3.39 6.08
N LEU A 54 -9.16 -3.20 6.47
CA LEU A 54 -8.44 -4.12 7.33
C LEU A 54 -7.59 -3.38 8.35
N GLU A 55 -7.28 -4.06 9.45
CA GLU A 55 -6.27 -3.62 10.40
C GLU A 55 -4.92 -4.23 10.00
N ILE A 56 -3.91 -3.39 9.86
CA ILE A 56 -2.55 -3.81 9.53
C ILE A 56 -1.91 -4.38 10.79
N ASN A 57 -1.54 -5.66 10.73
CA ASN A 57 -0.73 -6.32 11.75
C ASN A 57 0.56 -6.78 11.10
N PHE A 58 1.67 -6.13 11.43
CA PHE A 58 2.99 -6.52 10.97
C PHE A 58 3.45 -7.74 11.75
N ASP A 59 3.96 -8.72 11.03
CA ASP A 59 4.71 -9.82 11.63
C ASP A 59 6.00 -9.31 12.26
N GLU A 60 6.57 -10.10 13.17
CA GLU A 60 7.92 -9.85 13.66
C GLU A 60 8.88 -9.77 12.47
N GLN A 61 9.73 -8.75 12.47
CA GLN A 61 10.71 -8.58 11.42
C GLN A 61 11.83 -9.63 11.59
N ILE A 62 11.77 -10.68 10.79
CA ILE A 62 12.77 -11.76 10.81
C ILE A 62 14.04 -11.36 10.04
N ASN A 63 13.92 -10.50 9.02
CA ASN A 63 15.05 -10.01 8.21
C ASN A 63 14.90 -8.54 7.83
N ALA A 64 16.02 -7.83 7.69
CA ALA A 64 16.04 -6.52 7.03
C ALA A 64 15.83 -6.68 5.52
N PRO A 65 15.06 -5.79 4.84
CA PRO A 65 15.00 -5.81 3.39
C PRO A 65 16.39 -5.61 2.80
N THR A 66 16.77 -6.44 1.83
CA THR A 66 18.04 -6.28 1.11
C THR A 66 18.07 -4.91 0.44
N LEU A 67 19.13 -4.14 0.66
CA LEU A 67 19.39 -2.94 -0.13
C LEU A 67 19.71 -3.39 -1.56
N LEU A 68 18.87 -2.97 -2.52
CA LEU A 68 19.15 -3.12 -3.95
C LEU A 68 20.31 -2.23 -4.37
#